data_AF-A0A960XJ68-F1
#
_entry.id   AF-A0A960XJ68-F1
#
_cell.length_a   1.000
_cell.length_b   1.000
_cell.length_c   1.000
_cell.angle_alpha   90.00
_cell.angle_beta   90.00
_cell.angle_gamma   90.00
#
_symmetry.space_group_name_H-M   'P 1'
#
loop_
_entity.id
_entity.type
_entity.pdbx_description
1 polymer ?
#
loop_
_entity_poly.entity_id
_entity_poly.type
_entity_poly.pdbx_seq_one_letter_code
_entity_poly.pdbx_strand_id
1 'polypeptide(L)'
;MSSVRPKFTIQFTRLLVTVIQVVLLAGCGSPKHKDEIRVSEVTLFGDMACYRIETASATYVYGKRGAGFASILDLEGNDWISYRHGGKALGEYRGLPKCGQPVKYFHCGYGFGAYANDNPFETTVTEQSSSHVRLHSVTSDGAAECVWDFYPNHATMTLMRIPGRYWFLYEGTPGGTLDIEEDFVIRSDQQKLPLSTPWIGDFSWMLFSAKE
;
A
#
# COMPACT_ATOMS: atom_id res chain seq x y z
N MET A 1 41.37 -69.33 -56.29
CA MET A 1 41.50 -68.60 -55.01
C MET A 1 41.40 -67.11 -55.30
N SER A 2 40.21 -66.53 -55.13
CA SER A 2 39.90 -65.16 -55.56
C SER A 2 39.03 -64.43 -54.53
N SER A 3 39.63 -63.44 -53.89
CA SER A 3 39.06 -62.15 -53.46
C SER A 3 37.62 -62.12 -52.92
N VAL A 4 37.48 -62.11 -51.59
CA VAL A 4 36.28 -61.61 -50.90
C VAL A 4 36.59 -60.22 -50.37
N ARG A 5 35.94 -59.17 -50.91
CA ARG A 5 35.95 -57.81 -50.35
C ARG A 5 34.85 -57.69 -49.28
N PRO A 6 35.08 -56.96 -48.17
CA PRO A 6 34.08 -56.80 -47.12
C PRO A 6 32.99 -55.79 -47.52
N LYS A 7 31.75 -56.06 -47.10
CA LYS A 7 30.60 -55.17 -47.23
C LYS A 7 30.66 -54.09 -46.14
N PHE A 8 30.70 -52.82 -46.54
CA PHE A 8 30.45 -51.69 -45.65
C PHE A 8 28.95 -51.40 -45.60
N THR A 9 28.38 -51.38 -44.39
CA THR A 9 27.01 -50.95 -44.13
C THR A 9 27.07 -49.60 -43.42
N ILE A 10 26.53 -48.55 -44.03
CA ILE A 10 26.41 -47.21 -43.44
C ILE A 10 25.05 -47.14 -42.74
N GLN A 11 25.04 -47.00 -41.41
CA GLN A 11 23.83 -46.64 -40.66
C GLN A 11 23.69 -45.12 -40.61
N PHE A 12 22.60 -44.59 -41.14
CA PHE A 12 22.21 -43.19 -40.97
C PHE A 12 21.37 -43.05 -39.69
N THR A 13 21.94 -42.45 -38.65
CA THR A 13 21.21 -42.06 -37.44
C THR A 13 20.36 -40.82 -37.77
N ARG A 14 19.02 -40.96 -37.77
CA ARG A 14 18.10 -39.81 -37.89
C ARG A 14 18.11 -39.03 -36.57
N LEU A 15 18.62 -37.81 -36.60
CA LEU A 15 18.47 -36.84 -35.50
C LEU A 15 17.08 -36.21 -35.63
N LEU A 16 16.17 -36.51 -34.70
CA LEU A 16 14.88 -35.83 -34.58
C LEU A 16 15.13 -34.46 -33.91
N VAL A 17 14.96 -33.37 -34.64
CA VAL A 17 14.92 -32.02 -34.07
C VAL A 17 13.47 -31.71 -33.73
N THR A 18 13.11 -31.77 -32.44
CA THR A 18 11.80 -31.32 -31.96
C THR A 18 11.84 -29.81 -31.81
N VAL A 19 11.15 -29.09 -32.71
CA VAL A 19 10.93 -27.64 -32.60
C VAL A 19 9.85 -27.41 -31.55
N ILE A 20 10.24 -26.93 -30.37
CA ILE A 20 9.30 -26.44 -29.35
C ILE A 20 8.83 -25.06 -29.78
N GLN A 21 7.57 -24.94 -30.21
CA GLN A 21 6.93 -23.64 -30.37
C GLN A 21 6.60 -23.07 -28.99
N VAL A 22 7.33 -22.03 -28.59
CA VAL A 22 6.96 -21.19 -27.46
C VAL A 22 5.85 -20.25 -27.94
N VAL A 23 4.61 -20.54 -27.55
CA VAL A 23 3.49 -19.61 -27.70
C VAL A 23 3.61 -18.58 -26.57
N LEU A 24 4.10 -17.40 -26.91
CA LEU A 24 4.00 -16.21 -26.07
C LEU A 24 2.54 -15.75 -26.10
N LEU A 25 1.75 -16.15 -25.09
CA LEU A 25 0.46 -15.52 -24.82
C LEU A 25 0.74 -14.12 -24.27
N ALA A 26 0.69 -13.13 -25.16
CA ALA A 26 0.50 -11.75 -24.76
C ALA A 26 -0.85 -11.67 -24.05
N GLY A 27 -0.82 -11.51 -22.72
CA GLY A 27 -2.02 -11.25 -21.94
C GLY A 27 -2.65 -9.94 -22.42
N CYS A 28 -3.76 -10.02 -23.13
CA CYS A 28 -4.63 -8.87 -23.37
C CYS A 28 -5.13 -8.38 -22.01
N GLY A 29 -4.52 -7.33 -21.48
CA GLY A 29 -5.13 -6.57 -20.40
C GLY A 29 -6.43 -5.96 -20.92
N SER A 30 -7.58 -6.47 -20.45
CA SER A 30 -8.86 -5.80 -20.66
C SER A 30 -8.76 -4.35 -20.17
N PRO A 31 -9.29 -3.37 -20.93
CA PRO A 31 -9.28 -1.98 -20.49
C PRO A 31 -9.94 -1.88 -19.11
N LYS A 32 -9.26 -1.26 -18.14
CA LYS A 32 -9.84 -0.95 -16.83
C LYS A 32 -11.11 -0.14 -17.06
N HIS A 33 -12.27 -0.68 -16.72
CA HIS A 33 -13.50 0.12 -16.76
C HIS A 33 -13.33 1.23 -15.71
N LYS A 34 -13.69 2.48 -16.04
CA LYS A 34 -13.52 3.62 -15.13
C LYS A 34 -14.23 3.44 -13.79
N ASP A 35 -15.17 2.51 -13.72
CA ASP A 35 -15.95 2.25 -12.52
C ASP A 35 -15.58 0.92 -11.85
N GLU A 36 -14.59 0.18 -12.36
CA GLU A 36 -14.21 -1.13 -11.84
C GLU A 36 -13.21 -1.01 -10.69
N ILE A 37 -13.56 -1.60 -9.54
CA ILE A 37 -12.72 -1.78 -8.37
C ILE A 37 -12.29 -3.23 -8.28
N ARG A 38 -10.99 -3.47 -8.13
CA ARG A 38 -10.44 -4.82 -7.96
C ARG A 38 -9.82 -4.96 -6.58
N VAL A 39 -10.15 -6.07 -5.91
CA VAL A 39 -9.56 -6.44 -4.63
C VAL A 39 -8.68 -7.67 -4.85
N SER A 40 -7.45 -7.61 -4.35
CA SER A 40 -6.51 -8.71 -4.34
C SER A 40 -5.77 -8.74 -3.00
N GLU A 41 -5.08 -9.84 -2.72
CA GLU A 41 -4.23 -9.93 -1.53
C GLU A 41 -2.76 -9.78 -1.93
N VAL A 42 -1.99 -9.11 -1.07
CA VAL A 42 -0.54 -8.96 -1.23
C VAL A 42 0.11 -9.10 0.15
N THR A 43 1.33 -9.63 0.17
CA THR A 43 2.18 -9.62 1.36
C THR A 43 3.31 -8.64 1.15
N LEU A 44 3.38 -7.60 1.97
CA LEU A 44 4.50 -6.66 1.98
C LEU A 44 5.59 -7.15 2.93
N PHE A 45 6.84 -6.89 2.57
CA PHE A 45 8.03 -7.16 3.39
C PHE A 45 8.24 -8.62 3.84
N GLY A 46 7.43 -9.56 3.31
CA GLY A 46 7.50 -10.99 3.60
C GLY A 46 6.55 -11.46 4.70
N ASP A 47 5.94 -10.55 5.46
CA ASP A 47 5.14 -10.90 6.65
C ASP A 47 3.86 -10.06 6.84
N MET A 48 3.72 -8.92 6.17
CA MET A 48 2.58 -8.02 6.35
C MET A 48 1.49 -8.29 5.32
N ALA A 49 0.47 -9.03 5.74
CA ALA A 49 -0.71 -9.31 4.93
C ALA A 49 -1.56 -8.04 4.70
N CYS A 50 -1.85 -7.75 3.44
CA CYS A 50 -2.58 -6.58 3.00
C CYS A 50 -3.69 -6.92 2.01
N TYR A 51 -4.71 -6.06 1.96
CA TYR A 51 -5.56 -5.94 0.79
C TYR A 51 -4.97 -4.92 -0.18
N ARG A 52 -4.95 -5.24 -1.46
CA ARG A 52 -4.66 -4.31 -2.55
C ARG A 52 -5.96 -4.01 -3.29
N ILE A 53 -6.39 -2.75 -3.21
CA ILE A 53 -7.62 -2.23 -3.79
C ILE A 53 -7.24 -1.31 -4.94
N GLU A 54 -7.54 -1.71 -6.16
CA GLU A 54 -7.34 -0.88 -7.35
C GLU A 54 -8.63 -0.18 -7.72
N THR A 55 -8.59 1.13 -7.85
CA THR A 55 -9.68 1.94 -8.39
C THR A 55 -9.23 2.62 -9.69
N ALA A 56 -10.08 3.46 -10.27
CA ALA A 56 -9.72 4.28 -11.41
C ALA A 56 -8.91 5.53 -11.04
N SER A 57 -8.83 5.89 -9.75
CA SER A 57 -8.08 7.06 -9.26
C SER A 57 -6.79 6.72 -8.51
N ALA A 58 -6.72 5.55 -7.85
CA ALA A 58 -5.56 5.17 -7.06
C ALA A 58 -5.50 3.65 -6.84
N THR A 59 -4.35 3.18 -6.36
CA THR A 59 -4.21 1.85 -5.76
C THR A 59 -3.91 1.98 -4.28
N TYR A 60 -4.76 1.40 -3.44
CA TYR A 60 -4.61 1.39 -2.00
C TYR A 60 -4.04 0.05 -1.55
N VAL A 61 -3.03 0.07 -0.68
CA VAL A 61 -2.51 -1.14 -0.02
C VAL A 61 -2.78 -1.02 1.48
N TYR A 62 -3.77 -1.76 1.95
CA TYR A 62 -4.34 -1.69 3.30
C TYR A 62 -3.83 -2.84 4.17
N GLY A 63 -3.14 -2.52 5.28
CA GLY A 63 -2.64 -3.51 6.23
C GLY A 63 -3.76 -4.09 7.09
N LYS A 64 -4.02 -5.41 6.94
CA LYS A 64 -5.16 -6.07 7.59
C LYS A 64 -5.08 -6.00 9.12
N ARG A 65 -3.90 -6.26 9.68
CA ARG A 65 -3.70 -6.27 11.15
C ARG A 65 -3.69 -4.89 11.79
N GLY A 66 -3.49 -3.84 10.99
CA GLY A 66 -3.32 -2.49 11.51
C GLY A 66 -4.38 -1.49 11.12
N ALA A 67 -5.32 -1.90 10.28
CA ALA A 67 -6.46 -1.09 9.86
C ALA A 67 -6.08 0.29 9.27
N GLY A 68 -4.95 0.35 8.56
CA GLY A 68 -4.44 1.57 7.93
C GLY A 68 -3.68 1.27 6.63
N PHE A 69 -3.41 2.30 5.83
CA PHE A 69 -2.70 2.16 4.57
C PHE A 69 -1.18 2.09 4.76
N ALA A 70 -0.56 1.14 4.06
CA ALA A 70 0.88 1.06 3.86
C ALA A 70 1.33 1.83 2.62
N SER A 71 0.49 1.85 1.58
CA SER A 71 0.72 2.59 0.34
C SER A 71 -0.59 3.15 -0.21
N ILE A 72 -0.50 4.32 -0.83
CA ILE A 72 -1.53 4.86 -1.74
C ILE A 72 -0.79 5.33 -2.98
N LEU A 73 -0.95 4.59 -4.07
CA LEU A 73 -0.31 4.88 -5.35
C LEU A 73 -1.27 5.70 -6.20
N ASP A 74 -0.83 6.86 -6.68
CA ASP A 74 -1.55 7.62 -7.70
C ASP A 74 -1.44 6.98 -9.09
N LEU A 75 -1.97 7.67 -10.11
CA LEU A 75 -1.96 7.20 -11.50
C LEU A 75 -0.56 7.21 -12.13
N GLU A 76 0.34 8.05 -11.64
CA GLU A 76 1.75 8.04 -12.05
C GLU A 76 2.57 6.98 -11.30
N GLY A 77 1.99 6.35 -10.27
CA GLY A 77 2.63 5.33 -9.46
C GLY A 77 3.45 5.89 -8.29
N ASN A 78 3.31 7.18 -7.96
CA ASN A 78 3.94 7.74 -6.77
C ASN A 78 3.22 7.23 -5.53
N ASP A 79 3.99 6.77 -4.53
CA ASP A 79 3.43 6.33 -3.26
C ASP A 79 3.37 7.48 -2.26
N TRP A 80 2.15 7.87 -1.90
CA TRP A 80 1.89 8.96 -0.98
C TRP A 80 2.16 8.56 0.48
N ILE A 81 2.18 7.27 0.81
CA ILE A 81 2.43 6.80 2.18
C ILE A 81 3.84 6.22 2.32
N SER A 82 4.23 5.30 1.44
CA SER A 82 5.55 4.65 1.43
C SER A 82 6.00 4.10 2.80
N TYR A 83 5.09 3.42 3.52
CA TYR A 83 5.41 2.80 4.81
C TYR A 83 6.50 1.73 4.67
N ARG A 84 7.40 1.66 5.66
CA ARG A 84 8.40 0.59 5.80
C ARG A 84 8.81 0.40 7.25
N HIS A 85 8.72 -0.81 7.77
CA HIS A 85 9.12 -1.09 9.16
C HIS A 85 10.65 -0.99 9.39
N GLY A 86 11.05 -0.72 10.63
CA GLY A 86 12.46 -0.78 11.09
C GLY A 86 13.30 0.49 10.86
N GLY A 87 12.72 1.57 10.36
CA GLY A 87 13.42 2.81 10.00
C GLY A 87 13.00 4.06 10.78
N LYS A 88 12.10 3.97 11.77
CA LYS A 88 11.51 5.13 12.45
C LYS A 88 11.02 6.19 11.44
N ALA A 89 11.56 7.41 11.47
CA ALA A 89 11.22 8.49 10.55
C ALA A 89 11.50 8.18 9.06
N LEU A 90 12.31 7.16 8.76
CA LEU A 90 12.59 6.74 7.38
C LEU A 90 11.44 5.97 6.72
N GLY A 91 10.33 5.74 7.41
CA GLY A 91 9.14 5.10 6.84
C GLY A 91 8.24 4.37 7.84
N GLU A 92 8.75 4.05 9.03
CA GLU A 92 8.03 3.22 10.01
C GLU A 92 6.89 3.97 10.69
N TYR A 93 6.90 5.30 10.68
CA TYR A 93 5.83 6.13 11.25
C TYR A 93 4.77 6.55 10.23
N ARG A 94 5.00 6.29 8.95
CA ARG A 94 4.11 6.70 7.86
C ARG A 94 2.84 5.87 7.84
N GLY A 95 1.71 6.51 7.59
CA GLY A 95 0.42 5.89 7.50
C GLY A 95 -0.72 6.90 7.36
N LEU A 96 -1.85 6.40 6.90
CA LEU A 96 -3.16 7.06 6.92
C LEU A 96 -4.18 6.00 7.34
N PRO A 97 -5.10 6.28 8.28
CA PRO A 97 -5.39 7.56 8.94
C PRO A 97 -4.57 7.83 10.22
N LYS A 98 -3.75 6.86 10.65
CA LYS A 98 -2.90 6.84 11.85
C LYS A 98 -3.44 7.67 13.02
N CYS A 99 -4.05 7.01 14.01
CA CYS A 99 -4.32 7.67 15.28
C CYS A 99 -3.05 7.69 16.13
N GLY A 100 -2.54 8.88 16.46
CA GLY A 100 -1.35 9.02 17.28
C GLY A 100 -1.58 8.68 18.76
N GLN A 101 -0.63 9.08 19.60
CA GLN A 101 -0.71 8.89 21.05
C GLN A 101 -1.98 9.55 21.62
N PRO A 102 -2.66 8.93 22.61
CA PRO A 102 -2.22 7.77 23.39
C PRO A 102 -2.68 6.39 22.84
N VAL A 103 -3.55 6.33 21.83
CA VAL A 103 -4.24 5.09 21.42
C VAL A 103 -3.51 4.27 20.36
N LYS A 104 -2.72 4.91 19.47
CA LYS A 104 -1.90 4.28 18.42
C LYS A 104 -2.63 3.36 17.41
N TYR A 105 -3.95 3.37 17.34
CA TYR A 105 -4.73 2.55 16.40
C TYR A 105 -4.62 3.04 14.94
N PHE A 106 -5.11 2.20 14.00
CA PHE A 106 -5.28 2.54 12.58
C PHE A 106 -3.97 2.90 11.85
N HIS A 107 -2.89 2.22 12.21
CA HIS A 107 -1.58 2.33 11.57
C HIS A 107 -1.26 1.00 10.89
N CYS A 108 -0.87 0.98 9.61
CA CYS A 108 -0.65 -0.27 8.87
C CYS A 108 0.37 -1.21 9.53
N GLY A 109 1.41 -0.64 10.16
CA GLY A 109 2.42 -1.36 10.93
C GLY A 109 1.97 -1.80 12.33
N TYR A 110 0.73 -1.56 12.74
CA TYR A 110 0.21 -2.00 14.04
C TYR A 110 0.22 -3.53 14.09
N GLY A 111 0.94 -4.09 15.07
CA GLY A 111 1.28 -5.51 15.16
C GLY A 111 2.66 -5.88 14.60
N PHE A 112 3.45 -4.90 14.13
CA PHE A 112 4.80 -5.06 13.58
C PHE A 112 5.76 -3.97 14.10
N GLY A 113 7.07 -4.25 14.09
CA GLY A 113 8.13 -3.29 14.42
C GLY A 113 7.90 -2.57 15.76
N ALA A 114 8.06 -1.24 15.78
CA ALA A 114 7.82 -0.40 16.96
C ALA A 114 6.36 -0.36 17.46
N TYR A 115 5.41 -0.99 16.73
CA TYR A 115 3.99 -1.04 17.06
C TYR A 115 3.47 -2.47 17.27
N ALA A 116 4.38 -3.44 17.52
CA ALA A 116 3.99 -4.78 17.93
C ALA A 116 3.04 -4.72 19.13
N ASN A 117 1.93 -5.46 19.04
CA ASN A 117 0.92 -5.53 20.08
C ASN A 117 0.10 -6.83 19.95
N ASP A 118 -0.61 -7.14 21.03
CA ASP A 118 -1.32 -8.40 21.22
C ASP A 118 -2.82 -8.27 20.88
N ASN A 119 -3.26 -7.10 20.40
CA ASN A 119 -4.65 -6.81 20.06
C ASN A 119 -4.76 -6.24 18.62
N PRO A 120 -4.28 -6.96 17.59
CA PRO A 120 -4.37 -6.50 16.21
C PRO A 120 -5.82 -6.37 15.77
N PHE A 121 -6.03 -5.66 14.67
CA PHE A 121 -7.31 -5.66 13.97
C PHE A 121 -7.50 -6.97 13.20
N GLU A 122 -8.75 -7.43 13.16
CA GLU A 122 -9.26 -8.34 12.15
C GLU A 122 -9.98 -7.51 11.10
N THR A 123 -9.54 -7.60 9.83
CA THR A 123 -10.17 -6.93 8.70
C THR A 123 -10.86 -7.94 7.80
N THR A 124 -12.09 -7.66 7.41
CA THR A 124 -12.86 -8.45 6.43
C THR A 124 -13.40 -7.57 5.31
N VAL A 125 -13.53 -8.14 4.11
CA VAL A 125 -14.31 -7.54 3.02
C VAL A 125 -15.78 -7.86 3.28
N THR A 126 -16.59 -6.87 3.59
CA THR A 126 -18.01 -7.06 3.93
C THR A 126 -18.95 -6.76 2.77
N GLU A 127 -18.50 -5.93 1.82
CA GLU A 127 -19.22 -5.66 0.57
C GLU A 127 -18.23 -5.60 -0.60
N GLN A 128 -18.61 -6.17 -1.73
CA GLN A 128 -17.83 -6.11 -2.96
C GLN A 128 -18.75 -6.12 -4.18
N SER A 129 -18.64 -5.07 -4.98
CA SER A 129 -19.29 -4.90 -6.27
C SER A 129 -18.27 -4.29 -7.25
N SER A 130 -18.67 -4.10 -8.51
CA SER A 130 -17.80 -3.45 -9.49
C SER A 130 -17.42 -2.04 -9.06
N SER A 131 -18.30 -1.27 -8.42
CA SER A 131 -18.11 0.15 -8.13
C SER A 131 -18.01 0.48 -6.65
N HIS A 132 -17.99 -0.52 -5.78
CA HIS A 132 -17.93 -0.30 -4.33
C HIS A 132 -17.36 -1.51 -3.61
N VAL A 133 -16.41 -1.26 -2.70
CA VAL A 133 -15.83 -2.26 -1.79
C VAL A 133 -15.86 -1.70 -0.38
N ARG A 134 -16.26 -2.54 0.59
CA ARG A 134 -16.22 -2.20 2.00
C ARG A 134 -15.27 -3.13 2.76
N LEU A 135 -14.35 -2.52 3.49
CA LEU A 135 -13.54 -3.20 4.50
C LEU A 135 -14.05 -2.82 5.89
N HIS A 136 -14.30 -3.81 6.73
CA HIS A 136 -14.60 -3.63 8.15
C HIS A 136 -13.42 -4.14 8.96
N SER A 137 -12.94 -3.32 9.90
CA SER A 137 -11.80 -3.62 10.77
C SER A 137 -12.19 -3.41 12.21
N VAL A 138 -11.94 -4.42 13.05
CA VAL A 138 -12.24 -4.39 14.49
C VAL A 138 -11.11 -5.04 15.28
N THR A 139 -10.74 -4.48 16.43
CA THR A 139 -9.78 -5.14 17.34
C THR A 139 -10.42 -6.37 18.00
N SER A 140 -9.61 -7.35 18.42
CA SER A 140 -10.11 -8.60 19.01
C SER A 140 -10.98 -8.39 20.28
N ASP A 141 -10.69 -7.34 21.04
CA ASP A 141 -11.48 -6.91 22.21
C ASP A 141 -12.65 -5.97 21.88
N GLY A 142 -12.81 -5.59 20.61
CA GLY A 142 -13.81 -4.65 20.14
C GLY A 142 -13.63 -3.22 20.63
N ALA A 143 -12.47 -2.83 21.15
CA ALA A 143 -12.20 -1.48 21.62
C ALA A 143 -12.15 -0.44 20.49
N ALA A 144 -11.59 -0.81 19.33
CA ALA A 144 -11.47 0.08 18.17
C ALA A 144 -12.06 -0.57 16.91
N GLU A 145 -12.74 0.25 16.11
CA GLU A 145 -13.51 -0.22 14.97
C GLU A 145 -13.61 0.87 13.90
N CYS A 146 -13.35 0.50 12.64
CA CYS A 146 -13.56 1.39 11.51
C CYS A 146 -14.07 0.66 10.27
N VAL A 147 -14.70 1.42 9.38
CA VAL A 147 -15.06 0.99 8.03
C VAL A 147 -14.31 1.85 7.03
N TRP A 148 -13.78 1.21 6.00
CA TRP A 148 -13.33 1.87 4.77
C TRP A 148 -14.23 1.49 3.62
N ASP A 149 -14.78 2.50 2.95
CA ASP A 149 -15.51 2.35 1.70
C ASP A 149 -14.66 2.88 0.54
N PHE A 150 -14.51 2.06 -0.50
CA PHE A 150 -13.76 2.41 -1.70
C PHE A 150 -14.73 2.57 -2.86
N TYR A 151 -14.58 3.67 -3.58
CA TYR A 151 -15.32 4.02 -4.78
C TYR A 151 -14.33 4.23 -5.94
N PRO A 152 -14.78 4.31 -7.20
CA PRO A 152 -13.87 4.42 -8.33
C PRO A 152 -12.97 5.67 -8.30
N ASN A 153 -13.44 6.74 -7.67
CA ASN A 153 -12.77 8.05 -7.62
C ASN A 153 -12.32 8.50 -6.22
N HIS A 154 -12.73 7.83 -5.14
CA HIS A 154 -12.37 8.22 -3.77
C HIS A 154 -12.50 7.05 -2.81
N ALA A 155 -12.02 7.24 -1.57
CA ALA A 155 -12.30 6.35 -0.45
C ALA A 155 -12.77 7.17 0.75
N THR A 156 -13.64 6.60 1.57
CA THR A 156 -14.11 7.21 2.81
C THR A 156 -13.82 6.29 3.99
N MET A 157 -13.46 6.90 5.11
CA MET A 157 -13.34 6.19 6.38
C MET A 157 -14.50 6.62 7.29
N THR A 158 -15.17 5.64 7.89
CA THR A 158 -16.05 5.87 9.03
C THR A 158 -15.41 5.29 10.28
N LEU A 159 -15.10 6.16 11.24
CA LEU A 159 -14.68 5.74 12.57
C LEU A 159 -15.91 5.32 13.38
N MET A 160 -16.01 4.04 13.71
CA MET A 160 -17.16 3.48 14.44
C MET A 160 -16.91 3.53 15.95
N ARG A 161 -15.68 3.23 16.38
CA ARG A 161 -15.31 3.18 17.79
C ARG A 161 -13.82 3.42 17.99
N ILE A 162 -13.49 4.17 19.04
CA ILE A 162 -12.13 4.30 19.56
C ILE A 162 -12.19 4.68 21.04
N PRO A 163 -11.33 4.13 21.91
CA PRO A 163 -11.32 4.52 23.31
C PRO A 163 -10.59 5.86 23.50
N GLY A 164 -11.07 6.69 24.42
CA GLY A 164 -10.36 7.90 24.86
C GLY A 164 -10.29 9.02 23.82
N ARG A 165 -9.33 9.94 24.02
CA ARG A 165 -9.09 11.07 23.12
C ARG A 165 -8.25 10.61 21.94
N TYR A 166 -8.56 11.14 20.76
CA TYR A 166 -7.89 10.77 19.53
C TYR A 166 -7.72 11.96 18.60
N TRP A 167 -6.84 11.78 17.64
CA TRP A 167 -6.59 12.65 16.51
C TRP A 167 -6.13 11.79 15.34
N PHE A 168 -6.34 12.25 14.11
CA PHE A 168 -5.86 11.59 12.90
C PHE A 168 -4.60 12.25 12.39
N LEU A 169 -3.72 11.45 11.78
CA LEU A 169 -2.52 11.92 11.13
C LEU A 169 -2.40 11.28 9.76
N TYR A 170 -2.18 12.13 8.76
CA TYR A 170 -1.50 11.70 7.55
C TYR A 170 -0.01 11.89 7.77
N GLU A 171 0.76 10.81 7.71
CA GLU A 171 2.21 10.85 7.68
C GLU A 171 2.67 10.06 6.47
N GLY A 172 3.29 10.73 5.50
CA GLY A 172 3.61 10.13 4.21
C GLY A 172 4.80 10.80 3.55
N THR A 173 5.06 10.44 2.31
CA THR A 173 6.00 11.13 1.43
C THR A 173 5.21 12.00 0.47
N PRO A 174 4.82 13.23 0.84
CA PRO A 174 4.15 14.12 -0.09
C PRO A 174 5.11 14.46 -1.23
N GLY A 175 4.95 13.76 -2.37
CA GLY A 175 5.40 14.10 -3.72
C GLY A 175 6.85 14.55 -3.99
N GLY A 176 7.72 14.71 -2.99
CA GLY A 176 8.92 15.51 -3.15
C GLY A 176 10.00 15.29 -2.10
N THR A 177 11.10 16.01 -2.33
CA THR A 177 12.21 16.13 -1.39
C THR A 177 11.92 17.31 -0.48
N LEU A 178 12.14 17.16 0.83
CA LEU A 178 12.08 18.27 1.78
C LEU A 178 12.98 19.40 1.28
N ASP A 179 12.37 20.53 0.93
CA ASP A 179 13.09 21.76 0.62
C ASP A 179 12.98 22.68 1.84
N ILE A 180 14.05 22.74 2.63
CA ILE A 180 14.04 23.51 3.88
C ILE A 180 13.85 25.02 3.66
N GLU A 181 14.13 25.51 2.45
CA GLU A 181 14.02 26.92 2.08
C GLU A 181 12.62 27.25 1.55
N GLU A 182 11.98 26.32 0.86
CA GLU A 182 10.73 26.59 0.13
C GLU A 182 9.49 25.93 0.74
N ASP A 183 9.65 24.82 1.47
CA ASP A 183 8.56 24.17 2.19
C ASP A 183 8.17 24.97 3.44
N PHE A 184 6.90 24.90 3.82
CA PHE A 184 6.35 25.76 4.86
C PHE A 184 5.33 25.09 5.78
N VAL A 185 5.19 25.67 6.96
CA VAL A 185 4.12 25.37 7.91
C VAL A 185 3.16 26.56 8.00
N ILE A 186 1.86 26.28 7.94
CA ILE A 186 0.80 27.21 8.31
C ILE A 186 0.32 26.83 9.70
N ARG A 187 0.26 27.81 10.61
CA ARG A 187 -0.17 27.63 12.00
C ARG A 187 -1.59 28.17 12.21
N SER A 188 -2.21 27.85 13.35
CA SER A 188 -3.55 28.32 13.70
C SER A 188 -3.68 29.84 13.86
N ASP A 189 -2.56 30.56 13.96
CA ASP A 189 -2.48 32.03 13.93
C ASP A 189 -2.37 32.60 12.50
N GLN A 190 -2.49 31.74 11.48
CA GLN A 190 -2.40 32.04 10.05
C GLN A 190 -1.00 32.45 9.56
N GLN A 191 0.04 32.33 10.39
CA GLN A 191 1.40 32.56 9.93
C GLN A 191 1.88 31.39 9.06
N LYS A 192 2.40 31.73 7.87
CA LYS A 192 3.15 30.83 6.99
C LYS A 192 4.64 31.04 7.22
N LEU A 193 5.34 30.01 7.69
CA LEU A 193 6.76 30.09 8.08
C LEU A 193 7.57 28.97 7.42
N PRO A 194 8.86 29.19 7.11
CA PRO A 194 9.77 28.12 6.70
C PRO A 194 9.80 27.00 7.73
N LEU A 195 9.93 25.74 7.27
CA LEU A 195 10.01 24.57 8.16
C LEU A 195 11.19 24.61 9.13
N SER A 196 12.25 25.36 8.80
CA SER A 196 13.41 25.59 9.67
C SER A 196 13.12 26.47 10.89
N THR A 197 11.99 27.17 10.91
CA THR A 197 11.66 28.12 11.98
C THR A 197 11.37 27.38 13.29
N PRO A 198 12.10 27.66 14.39
CA PRO A 198 11.87 27.01 15.67
C PRO A 198 10.42 27.14 16.17
N TRP A 199 9.99 26.12 16.91
CA TRP A 199 8.69 26.10 17.56
C TRP A 199 8.72 26.83 18.88
N ILE A 200 7.94 27.91 18.95
CA ILE A 200 7.72 28.69 20.16
C ILE A 200 6.22 29.00 20.21
N GLY A 201 5.52 28.50 21.22
CA GLY A 201 4.09 28.74 21.45
C GLY A 201 3.19 27.50 21.32
N ASP A 202 1.92 27.69 21.66
CA ASP A 202 0.85 26.67 21.58
C ASP A 202 -0.08 26.96 20.39
N PHE A 203 -0.30 25.97 19.52
CA PHE A 203 -1.13 26.08 18.32
C PHE A 203 -2.21 24.99 18.30
N SER A 204 -3.43 25.32 17.88
CA SER A 204 -4.56 24.37 17.88
C SER A 204 -4.57 23.43 16.66
N TRP A 205 -3.95 23.84 15.56
CA TRP A 205 -3.73 23.03 14.36
C TRP A 205 -2.56 23.59 13.53
N MET A 206 -2.01 22.77 12.65
CA MET A 206 -1.02 23.17 11.66
C MET A 206 -1.23 22.40 10.35
N LEU A 207 -0.79 23.00 9.25
CA LEU A 207 -0.70 22.39 7.92
C LEU A 207 0.76 22.46 7.46
N PHE A 208 1.33 21.32 7.07
CA PHE A 208 2.64 21.25 6.41
C PHE A 208 2.41 21.16 4.90
N SER A 209 3.12 21.95 4.12
CA SER A 209 3.01 21.96 2.66
C SER A 209 4.37 22.08 2.01
N ALA A 210 4.47 21.52 0.81
CA ALA A 210 5.62 21.71 -0.07
C ALA A 210 5.41 22.95 -0.96
N LYS A 211 6.50 23.38 -1.61
CA LYS A 211 6.45 24.32 -2.74
C LYS A 211 5.51 23.81 -3.85
N GLU A 212 4.71 24.70 -4.42
CA GLU A 212 3.90 24.45 -5.63
C GLU A 212 4.75 24.40 -6.91
#